data_AF-A0A8J8KP70-F1
#
_entry.id   AF-A0A8J8KP70-F1
#
_cell.length_a   1.000
_cell.length_b   1.000
_cell.length_c   1.000
_cell.angle_alpha   90.00
_cell.angle_beta   90.00
_cell.angle_gamma   90.00
#
_symmetry.space_group_name_H-M   'P 1'
#
loop_
_entity.id
_entity.type
_entity.pdbx_description
1 polymer ?
#
loop_
_entity_poly.entity_id
_entity_poly.type
_entity_poly.pdbx_seq_one_letter_code
_entity_poly.pdbx_strand_id
1 'polypeptide(L)'
;MVRLLQWLLAVTALATVVVEVLIWWYAQGGDWGLAVRTGWALLRSLGFLLLIRQVRLGRASARPFGLILCVTTLFAVARLVVPKQGLPAAPGVLGFLVLVLLCTAVLVLLYRSDELAAHLQRPPRRLVMDRSGLSLQHVEPKRPPVSGWLLTARVAGLAYGPLMLVPAIVAVGLVLDGRVTLVPVIAIWFIAALGMSYLMGIVTFFLLRGKRWPRPVVILLTLVALAVQLPLCWLLLDGDGLVRDGAPLVVTAGLALYALWRADVPASNLRV
;
A
#
# COMPACT_ATOMS: atom_id res chain seq x y z
N MET A 1 5.89 -5.36 -23.38
CA MET A 1 5.73 -4.62 -22.11
C MET A 1 5.41 -5.46 -20.88
N VAL A 2 4.41 -6.35 -20.87
CA VAL A 2 3.98 -7.06 -19.64
C VAL A 2 5.10 -7.89 -18.99
N ARG A 3 5.91 -8.62 -19.77
CA ARG A 3 7.04 -9.40 -19.24
C ARG A 3 8.12 -8.51 -18.61
N LEU A 4 8.42 -7.36 -19.22
CA LEU A 4 9.37 -6.38 -18.69
C LEU A 4 8.90 -5.84 -17.34
N LEU A 5 7.62 -5.48 -17.21
CA LEU A 5 7.05 -5.04 -15.93
C LEU A 5 7.14 -6.15 -14.87
N GLN A 6 6.84 -7.40 -15.22
CA GLN A 6 6.96 -8.52 -14.27
C GLN A 6 8.41 -8.72 -13.80
N TRP A 7 9.38 -8.63 -14.72
CA TRP A 7 10.80 -8.66 -14.37
C TRP A 7 11.18 -7.50 -13.47
N LEU A 8 10.76 -6.28 -13.79
CA LEU A 8 11.09 -5.10 -13.02
C LEU A 8 10.47 -5.16 -11.60
N LEU A 9 9.25 -5.69 -11.47
CA LEU A 9 8.63 -5.98 -10.17
C LEU A 9 9.40 -7.05 -9.38
N ALA A 10 9.86 -8.11 -10.03
CA ALA A 10 10.66 -9.15 -9.39
C ALA A 10 12.02 -8.61 -8.92
N VAL A 11 12.67 -7.79 -9.76
CA VAL A 11 13.92 -7.10 -9.41
C VAL A 11 13.70 -6.12 -8.26
N THR A 12 12.58 -5.39 -8.24
CA THR A 12 12.24 -4.49 -7.13
C THR A 12 12.05 -5.26 -5.82
N ALA A 13 11.36 -6.41 -5.86
CA ALA A 13 11.20 -7.27 -4.69
C ALA A 13 12.55 -7.81 -4.20
N LEU A 14 13.41 -8.31 -5.10
CA LEU A 14 14.73 -8.82 -4.77
C LEU A 14 15.62 -7.71 -4.18
N ALA A 15 15.66 -6.54 -4.82
CA ALA A 15 16.41 -5.38 -4.33
C ALA A 15 15.94 -4.96 -2.94
N THR A 16 14.63 -4.99 -2.67
CA THR A 16 14.08 -4.67 -1.35
C THR A 16 14.60 -5.66 -0.29
N VAL A 17 14.59 -6.96 -0.58
CA VAL A 17 15.12 -7.98 0.33
C VAL A 17 16.61 -7.79 0.57
N VAL A 18 17.40 -7.62 -0.49
CA VAL A 18 18.86 -7.43 -0.39
C VAL A 18 19.19 -6.20 0.46
N VAL A 19 18.53 -5.07 0.19
CA VAL A 19 18.74 -3.84 0.95
C VAL A 19 18.38 -4.04 2.43
N GLU A 20 17.26 -4.69 2.75
CA GLU A 20 16.88 -4.93 4.15
C GLU A 20 17.81 -5.92 4.87
N VAL A 21 18.31 -6.95 4.19
CA VAL A 21 19.32 -7.87 4.75
C VAL A 21 20.64 -7.13 5.03
N LEU A 22 21.08 -6.27 4.10
CA LEU A 22 22.26 -5.44 4.32
C LEU A 22 22.06 -4.51 5.53
N ILE A 23 20.90 -3.87 5.66
CA ILE A 23 20.60 -3.04 6.84
C ILE A 23 20.69 -3.84 8.13
N TRP A 24 20.06 -5.02 8.14
CA TRP A 24 20.04 -5.86 9.32
C TRP A 24 21.46 -6.27 9.74
N TRP A 25 22.34 -6.51 8.77
CA TRP A 25 23.75 -6.82 9.01
C TRP A 25 24.54 -5.62 9.55
N TYR A 26 24.30 -4.41 9.01
CA TYR A 26 25.01 -3.20 9.43
C TYR A 26 24.47 -2.58 10.72
N ALA A 27 23.25 -2.91 11.13
CA ALA A 27 22.67 -2.44 12.38
C ALA A 27 23.32 -3.15 13.58
N GLN A 28 24.40 -2.58 14.11
CA GLN A 28 25.02 -3.02 15.36
C GLN A 28 24.11 -2.67 16.56
N GLY A 29 23.09 -3.48 16.80
CA GLY A 29 22.12 -3.32 17.89
C GLY A 29 20.70 -3.64 17.41
N GLY A 30 20.27 -4.88 17.61
CA GLY A 30 18.94 -5.36 17.22
C GLY A 30 17.82 -4.83 18.12
N ASP A 31 17.36 -3.62 17.84
CA ASP A 31 16.15 -3.04 18.45
C ASP A 31 14.89 -3.79 17.94
N TRP A 32 13.91 -4.04 18.81
CA TRP A 32 12.60 -4.60 18.46
C TRP A 32 11.94 -3.84 17.31
N GLY A 33 12.05 -2.51 17.33
CA GLY A 33 11.52 -1.65 16.27
C GLY A 33 12.19 -1.87 14.91
N LEU A 34 13.42 -2.37 14.87
CA LEU A 34 14.11 -2.77 13.64
C LEU A 34 13.54 -4.09 13.11
N ALA A 35 13.39 -5.10 13.99
CA ALA A 35 12.89 -6.42 13.62
C ALA A 35 11.48 -6.36 13.00
N VAL A 36 10.56 -5.62 13.62
CA VAL A 36 9.19 -5.42 13.12
C VAL A 36 9.19 -4.77 11.74
N ARG A 37 10.03 -3.75 11.54
CA ARG A 37 10.13 -3.02 10.27
C ARG A 37 10.78 -3.86 9.16
N THR A 38 11.79 -4.65 9.48
CA THR A 38 12.39 -5.62 8.55
C THR A 38 11.36 -6.68 8.15
N GLY A 39 10.61 -7.23 9.11
CA GLY A 39 9.51 -8.15 8.84
C GLY A 39 8.43 -7.53 7.94
N TRP A 40 8.10 -6.25 8.19
CA TRP A 40 7.17 -5.51 7.34
C TRP A 40 7.70 -5.27 5.91
N ALA A 41 9.00 -5.01 5.76
CA ALA A 41 9.62 -4.87 4.45
C ALA A 41 9.65 -6.19 3.66
N LEU A 42 9.84 -7.34 4.33
CA LEU A 42 9.68 -8.66 3.73
C LEU A 42 8.23 -8.90 3.28
N LEU A 43 7.25 -8.50 4.09
CA LEU A 43 5.84 -8.57 3.68
C LEU A 43 5.55 -7.69 2.46
N ARG A 44 6.18 -6.52 2.35
CA ARG A 44 6.07 -5.66 1.17
C ARG A 44 6.67 -6.31 -0.09
N SER A 45 7.74 -7.07 0.07
CA SER A 45 8.32 -7.90 -1.00
C SER A 45 7.33 -8.96 -1.50
N LEU A 46 6.57 -9.58 -0.58
CA LEU A 46 5.43 -10.44 -0.94
C LEU A 46 4.32 -9.65 -1.65
N GLY A 47 4.10 -8.40 -1.27
CA GLY A 47 3.21 -7.46 -1.96
C GLY A 47 3.57 -7.29 -3.44
N PHE A 48 4.86 -7.16 -3.77
CA PHE A 48 5.32 -7.10 -5.18
C PHE A 48 5.06 -8.40 -5.94
N LEU A 49 5.20 -9.57 -5.30
CA LEU A 49 4.83 -10.86 -5.90
C LEU A 49 3.32 -10.97 -6.15
N LEU A 50 2.50 -10.49 -5.20
CA LEU A 50 1.06 -10.39 -5.38
C LEU A 50 0.71 -9.43 -6.52
N LEU A 51 1.43 -8.32 -6.67
CA LEU A 51 1.25 -7.39 -7.77
C LEU A 51 1.58 -8.05 -9.12
N ILE A 52 2.65 -8.84 -9.22
CA ILE A 52 2.95 -9.66 -10.41
C ILE A 52 1.76 -10.57 -10.73
N ARG A 53 1.18 -11.24 -9.72
CA ARG A 53 -0.01 -12.07 -9.90
C ARG A 53 -1.21 -11.26 -10.38
N GLN A 54 -1.47 -10.08 -9.82
CA GLN A 54 -2.58 -9.20 -10.27
C GLN A 54 -2.38 -8.72 -11.71
N VAL A 55 -1.15 -8.37 -12.10
CA VAL A 55 -0.80 -7.99 -13.47
C VAL A 55 -0.98 -9.16 -14.43
N ARG A 56 -0.54 -10.37 -14.07
CA ARG A 56 -0.77 -11.60 -14.87
C ARG A 56 -2.25 -11.90 -15.06
N LEU A 57 -3.05 -11.63 -14.02
CA LEU A 57 -4.51 -11.81 -14.05
C LEU A 57 -5.25 -10.66 -14.75
N GLY A 58 -4.55 -9.63 -15.25
CA GLY A 58 -5.16 -8.50 -15.94
C GLY A 58 -6.12 -7.67 -15.08
N ARG A 59 -5.88 -7.57 -13.76
CA ARG A 59 -6.81 -6.88 -12.86
C ARG A 59 -6.56 -5.36 -12.83
N ALA A 60 -7.61 -4.57 -13.03
CA ALA A 60 -7.57 -3.11 -12.94
C ALA A 60 -7.08 -2.58 -11.56
N SER A 61 -7.22 -3.37 -10.49
CA SER A 61 -6.70 -3.03 -9.16
C SER A 61 -5.16 -3.03 -9.06
N ALA A 62 -4.45 -3.55 -10.07
CA ALA A 62 -2.98 -3.58 -10.08
C ALA A 62 -2.35 -2.18 -10.07
N ARG A 63 -2.98 -1.19 -10.72
CA ARG A 63 -2.50 0.21 -10.75
C ARG A 63 -2.42 0.85 -9.37
N PRO A 64 -3.54 0.98 -8.63
CA PRO A 64 -3.51 1.61 -7.32
C PRO A 64 -2.72 0.78 -6.30
N PHE A 65 -2.73 -0.56 -6.42
CA PHE A 65 -1.93 -1.42 -5.56
C PHE A 65 -0.42 -1.20 -5.77
N GLY A 66 0.03 -1.10 -7.03
CA GLY A 66 1.41 -0.79 -7.36
C GLY A 66 1.83 0.60 -6.89
N LEU A 67 0.94 1.60 -7.01
CA LEU A 67 1.21 2.94 -6.51
C LEU A 67 1.46 2.95 -5.00
N ILE A 68 0.55 2.36 -4.22
CA ILE A 68 0.68 2.32 -2.76
C ILE A 68 1.92 1.52 -2.35
N LEU A 69 2.20 0.38 -2.98
CA LEU A 69 3.40 -0.39 -2.71
C LEU A 69 4.67 0.40 -3.00
N CYS A 70 4.77 1.09 -4.14
CA CYS A 70 5.95 1.87 -4.49
C CYS A 70 6.12 3.04 -3.52
N VAL A 71 5.09 3.83 -3.28
CA VAL A 71 5.15 4.99 -2.37
C VAL A 71 5.54 4.57 -0.96
N THR A 72 4.91 3.53 -0.42
CA THR A 72 5.25 3.02 0.92
C THR A 72 6.66 2.42 0.97
N THR A 73 7.15 1.85 -0.14
CA THR A 73 8.56 1.42 -0.25
C THR A 73 9.49 2.62 -0.20
N LEU A 74 9.22 3.68 -0.96
CA LEU A 74 10.05 4.88 -0.97
C LEU A 74 10.18 5.50 0.43
N PHE A 75 9.07 5.62 1.18
CA PHE A 75 9.12 6.12 2.56
C PHE A 75 9.86 5.19 3.51
N ALA A 76 9.67 3.87 3.39
CA ALA A 76 10.39 2.91 4.22
C ALA A 76 11.90 2.94 3.97
N VAL A 77 12.30 3.11 2.71
CA VAL A 77 13.69 3.14 2.26
C VAL A 77 14.30 4.52 2.52
N ALA A 78 13.53 5.60 2.56
CA ALA A 78 14.02 6.92 2.98
C ALA A 78 14.63 6.89 4.39
N ARG A 79 14.23 5.94 5.25
CA ARG A 79 14.88 5.68 6.54
C ARG A 79 16.38 5.36 6.42
N LEU A 80 16.82 4.83 5.28
CA LEU A 80 18.22 4.48 5.03
C LEU A 80 19.16 5.68 4.99
N VAL A 81 18.62 6.83 4.61
CA VAL A 81 19.39 8.04 4.34
C VAL A 81 19.37 9.00 5.52
N VAL A 82 18.48 8.79 6.50
CA VAL A 82 18.38 9.61 7.72
C VAL A 82 19.12 8.90 8.86
N PRO A 83 20.42 9.17 9.09
CA PRO A 83 21.17 8.57 10.18
C PRO A 83 20.62 9.05 11.53
N LYS A 84 20.52 8.14 12.51
CA LYS A 84 20.27 8.51 13.91
C LYS A 84 21.47 9.25 14.51
N GLN A 85 22.69 8.92 14.08
CA GLN A 85 23.96 9.60 14.37
C GLN A 85 24.99 9.33 13.24
N GLY A 86 25.80 10.33 12.86
CA GLY A 86 26.88 10.18 11.88
C GLY A 86 26.49 10.36 10.41
N LEU A 87 27.43 10.10 9.48
CA LEU A 87 27.19 10.12 8.04
C LEU A 87 26.43 8.87 7.59
N PRO A 88 25.50 8.96 6.62
CA PRO A 88 24.77 7.81 6.13
C PRO A 88 25.74 6.79 5.52
N ALA A 89 25.56 5.51 5.86
CA ALA A 89 26.38 4.44 5.30
C ALA A 89 26.22 4.43 3.77
N ALA A 90 27.33 4.50 3.03
CA ALA A 90 27.37 4.43 1.57
C ALA A 90 26.49 3.30 0.96
N PRO A 91 26.45 2.06 1.50
CA PRO A 91 25.55 1.03 0.99
C PRO A 91 24.05 1.37 1.16
N GLY A 92 23.67 2.10 2.21
CA GLY A 92 22.29 2.54 2.42
C GLY A 92 21.84 3.58 1.40
N VAL A 93 22.71 4.53 1.05
CA VAL A 93 22.45 5.55 0.01
C VAL A 93 22.32 4.89 -1.36
N LEU A 94 23.20 3.94 -1.69
CA LEU A 94 23.15 3.21 -2.95
C LEU A 94 21.88 2.35 -3.06
N GLY A 95 21.51 1.64 -1.98
CA GLY A 95 20.26 0.91 -1.91
C GLY A 95 19.02 1.80 -2.08
N PHE A 96 19.04 2.99 -1.47
CA PHE A 96 17.99 4.00 -1.65
C PHE A 96 17.86 4.44 -3.11
N LEU A 97 18.95 4.83 -3.75
CA LEU A 97 18.94 5.28 -5.15
C LEU A 97 18.41 4.18 -6.09
N VAL A 98 18.86 2.94 -5.90
CA VAL A 98 18.40 1.79 -6.70
C VAL A 98 16.89 1.58 -6.53
N LEU A 99 16.38 1.58 -5.29
CA LEU A 99 14.95 1.38 -5.03
C LEU A 99 14.10 2.55 -5.52
N VAL A 100 14.59 3.78 -5.40
CA VAL A 100 13.92 4.96 -5.96
C VAL A 100 13.77 4.85 -7.47
N LEU A 101 14.84 4.50 -8.16
CA LEU A 101 14.84 4.33 -9.61
C LEU A 101 13.91 3.18 -10.03
N LEU A 102 13.97 2.03 -9.35
CA LEU A 102 13.12 0.88 -9.63
C LEU A 102 11.64 1.21 -9.40
N CYS A 103 11.28 1.77 -8.25
CA CYS A 103 9.90 2.16 -7.95
C CYS A 103 9.40 3.21 -8.96
N THR A 104 10.22 4.20 -9.31
CA THR A 104 9.85 5.21 -10.32
C THR A 104 9.63 4.56 -11.69
N ALA A 105 10.51 3.65 -12.10
CA ALA A 105 10.36 2.91 -13.35
C ALA A 105 9.09 2.04 -13.36
N VAL A 106 8.76 1.35 -12.24
CA VAL A 106 7.47 0.63 -12.09
C VAL A 106 6.32 1.60 -12.31
N LEU A 107 6.29 2.75 -11.62
CA LEU A 107 5.18 3.70 -11.70
C LEU A 107 5.03 4.30 -13.09
N VAL A 108 6.14 4.71 -13.71
CA VAL A 108 6.16 5.24 -15.08
C VAL A 108 5.62 4.19 -16.05
N LEU A 109 6.09 2.95 -15.99
CA LEU A 109 5.57 1.88 -16.85
C LEU A 109 4.09 1.60 -16.58
N LEU A 110 3.66 1.59 -15.31
CA LEU A 110 2.30 1.23 -14.90
C LEU A 110 1.25 2.29 -15.31
N TYR A 111 1.64 3.57 -15.33
CA TYR A 111 0.75 4.70 -15.63
C TYR A 111 0.91 5.29 -17.03
N ARG A 112 2.10 5.24 -17.64
CA ARG A 112 2.36 5.85 -18.96
C ARG A 112 2.04 4.93 -20.13
N SER A 113 1.97 3.61 -19.93
CA SER A 113 1.75 2.68 -21.04
C SER A 113 0.26 2.38 -21.28
N ASP A 114 -0.24 2.83 -22.43
CA ASP A 114 -1.61 2.58 -22.88
C ASP A 114 -1.86 1.11 -23.18
N GLU A 115 -0.86 0.39 -23.67
CA GLU A 115 -0.92 -1.06 -23.88
C GLU A 115 -1.21 -1.82 -22.58
N LEU A 116 -0.62 -1.37 -21.47
CA LEU A 116 -0.82 -1.98 -20.16
C LEU A 116 -2.17 -1.57 -19.57
N ALA A 117 -2.63 -0.34 -19.85
CA ALA A 117 -4.00 0.09 -19.55
C ALA A 117 -5.02 -0.86 -20.20
N ALA A 118 -4.85 -1.12 -21.50
CA ALA A 118 -5.70 -2.02 -22.27
C ALA A 118 -5.59 -3.46 -21.75
N HIS A 119 -4.40 -3.92 -21.36
CA HIS A 119 -4.22 -5.25 -20.79
C HIS A 119 -4.90 -5.44 -19.42
N LEU A 120 -4.84 -4.42 -18.55
CA LEU A 120 -5.44 -4.44 -17.21
C LEU A 120 -6.97 -4.23 -17.20
N GLN A 121 -7.55 -3.89 -18.35
CA GLN A 121 -8.99 -3.80 -18.56
C GLN A 121 -9.57 -5.04 -19.28
N ARG A 122 -8.74 -6.04 -19.60
CA ARG A 122 -9.22 -7.23 -20.32
C ARG A 122 -10.26 -7.99 -19.49
N PRO A 123 -11.39 -8.37 -20.09
CA PRO A 123 -12.41 -9.15 -19.39
C PRO A 123 -11.81 -10.49 -18.93
N PRO A 124 -12.15 -10.96 -17.72
CA PRO A 124 -11.62 -12.20 -17.19
C PRO A 124 -12.04 -13.36 -18.09
N ARG A 125 -11.06 -14.19 -18.46
CA ARG A 125 -11.31 -15.47 -19.12
C ARG A 125 -12.01 -16.41 -18.15
N ARG A 126 -13.22 -16.87 -18.49
CA ARG A 126 -13.96 -17.88 -17.72
C ARG A 126 -14.08 -19.14 -18.55
N LEU A 127 -14.00 -20.29 -17.88
CA LEU A 127 -14.44 -21.55 -18.46
C LEU A 127 -15.96 -21.48 -18.60
N VAL A 128 -16.43 -21.45 -19.84
CA VAL A 128 -17.83 -21.55 -20.19
C VAL A 128 -18.05 -22.98 -20.65
N MET A 129 -18.89 -23.69 -19.93
CA MET A 129 -19.34 -25.02 -20.32
C MET A 129 -20.39 -24.83 -21.42
N ASP A 130 -20.03 -25.12 -22.66
CA ASP A 130 -20.97 -25.15 -23.78
C ASP A 130 -21.39 -26.60 -24.06
N ARG A 131 -22.50 -26.81 -24.79
CA ARG A 131 -23.00 -28.16 -25.16
C ARG A 131 -21.98 -28.98 -25.97
N SER A 132 -20.93 -28.34 -26.49
CA SER A 132 -19.82 -28.92 -27.25
C SER A 132 -18.54 -29.16 -26.42
N GLY A 133 -18.49 -28.76 -25.15
CA GLY A 133 -17.36 -28.99 -24.24
C GLY A 133 -16.98 -27.78 -23.36
N LEU A 134 -15.90 -27.93 -22.59
CA LEU A 134 -15.30 -26.87 -21.78
C LEU A 134 -14.49 -25.92 -22.67
N SER A 135 -15.01 -24.72 -22.96
CA SER A 135 -14.29 -23.71 -23.73
C SER A 135 -13.94 -22.48 -22.87
N LEU A 136 -12.72 -21.99 -23.02
CA LEU A 136 -12.19 -20.88 -22.23
C LEU A 136 -12.48 -19.56 -22.96
N GLN A 137 -13.63 -18.96 -22.68
CA GLN A 137 -14.12 -17.77 -23.40
C GLN A 137 -13.96 -16.47 -22.59
N HIS A 138 -13.84 -15.35 -23.28
CA HIS A 138 -13.89 -14.02 -22.67
C HIS A 138 -15.36 -13.68 -22.46
N VAL A 139 -15.82 -13.73 -21.22
CA VAL A 139 -17.22 -13.43 -20.89
C VAL A 139 -17.35 -11.93 -20.65
N GLU A 140 -18.29 -11.28 -21.34
CA GLU A 140 -18.63 -9.89 -21.04
C GLU A 140 -19.04 -9.76 -19.57
N PRO A 141 -18.48 -8.78 -18.84
CA PRO A 141 -18.73 -8.66 -17.42
C PRO A 141 -20.22 -8.37 -17.17
N LYS A 142 -20.87 -9.23 -16.37
CA LYS A 142 -22.28 -9.09 -15.92
C LYS A 142 -22.59 -7.79 -15.16
N ARG A 143 -21.59 -6.94 -14.91
CA ARG A 143 -21.72 -5.64 -14.24
C ARG A 143 -20.95 -4.58 -15.01
N PRO A 144 -21.48 -3.34 -15.07
CA PRO A 144 -20.76 -2.24 -15.70
C PRO A 144 -19.38 -2.05 -15.05
N PRO A 145 -18.36 -1.67 -15.83
CA PRO A 145 -17.02 -1.47 -15.32
C PRO A 145 -17.05 -0.45 -14.18
N VAL A 146 -16.53 -0.85 -13.01
CA VAL A 146 -16.35 0.07 -11.88
C VAL A 146 -15.30 1.10 -12.30
N SER A 147 -15.54 2.38 -12.00
CA SER A 147 -14.54 3.43 -12.29
C SER A 147 -13.20 3.10 -11.61
N GLY A 148 -12.10 3.29 -12.34
CA GLY A 148 -10.75 3.04 -11.83
C GLY A 148 -10.43 3.85 -10.57
N TRP A 149 -11.06 5.01 -10.40
CA TRP A 149 -10.96 5.85 -9.20
C TRP A 149 -11.62 5.23 -7.97
N LEU A 150 -12.77 4.55 -8.09
CA LEU A 150 -13.37 3.82 -6.96
C LEU A 150 -12.51 2.62 -6.54
N LEU A 151 -11.88 1.93 -7.49
CA LEU A 151 -10.90 0.90 -7.19
C LEU A 151 -9.68 1.47 -6.46
N THR A 152 -9.22 2.67 -6.86
CA THR A 152 -8.13 3.38 -6.20
C THR A 152 -8.48 3.75 -4.76
N ALA A 153 -9.66 4.34 -4.55
CA ALA A 153 -10.17 4.66 -3.21
C ALA A 153 -10.27 3.40 -2.33
N ARG A 154 -10.72 2.26 -2.89
CA ARG A 154 -10.77 0.99 -2.16
C ARG A 154 -9.39 0.51 -1.76
N VAL A 155 -8.44 0.45 -2.68
CA VAL A 155 -7.11 -0.07 -2.37
C VAL A 155 -6.38 0.87 -1.40
N ALA A 156 -6.54 2.19 -1.53
CA ALA A 156 -6.01 3.18 -0.60
C ALA A 156 -6.60 3.02 0.80
N GLY A 157 -7.92 2.92 0.92
CA GLY A 157 -8.56 2.68 2.21
C GLY A 157 -8.09 1.37 2.86
N LEU A 158 -8.03 0.27 2.10
CA LEU A 158 -7.58 -1.03 2.62
C LEU A 158 -6.13 -1.01 3.15
N ALA A 159 -5.33 -0.02 2.74
CA ALA A 159 -3.97 0.15 3.24
C ALA A 159 -3.90 0.83 4.62
N TYR A 160 -4.97 1.48 5.11
CA TYR A 160 -4.96 2.12 6.43
C TYR A 160 -4.71 1.13 7.56
N GLY A 161 -5.38 -0.02 7.51
CA GLY A 161 -5.24 -1.07 8.51
C GLY A 161 -3.79 -1.45 8.76
N PRO A 162 -3.07 -1.95 7.74
CA PRO A 162 -1.66 -2.28 7.90
C PRO A 162 -0.76 -1.08 8.21
N LEU A 163 -1.04 0.11 7.68
CA LEU A 163 -0.27 1.33 8.00
C LEU A 163 -0.42 1.77 9.46
N MET A 164 -1.56 1.49 10.09
CA MET A 164 -1.77 1.73 11.52
C MET A 164 -1.20 0.60 12.39
N LEU A 165 -1.28 -0.65 11.91
CA LEU A 165 -0.89 -1.83 12.68
C LEU A 165 0.62 -1.91 12.92
N VAL A 166 1.43 -1.60 11.90
CA VAL A 166 2.91 -1.68 11.99
C VAL A 166 3.46 -0.82 13.12
N PRO A 167 3.20 0.49 13.20
CA PRO A 167 3.72 1.32 14.28
C PRO A 167 3.12 0.98 15.64
N ALA A 168 1.89 0.45 15.71
CA ALA A 168 1.36 -0.11 16.96
C ALA A 168 2.20 -1.30 17.45
N ILE A 169 2.63 -2.20 16.56
CA ILE A 169 3.54 -3.32 16.89
C ILE A 169 4.95 -2.81 17.23
N VAL A 170 5.44 -1.78 16.54
CA VAL A 170 6.72 -1.15 16.88
C VAL A 170 6.67 -0.56 18.30
N ALA A 171 5.57 0.10 18.68
CA ALA A 171 5.40 0.69 20.00
C ALA A 171 5.43 -0.32 21.14
N VAL A 172 5.20 -1.62 20.87
CA VAL A 172 5.42 -2.70 21.85
C VAL A 172 6.88 -2.71 22.36
N GLY A 173 7.85 -2.25 21.57
CA GLY A 173 9.23 -2.08 22.00
C GLY A 173 9.36 -1.23 23.26
N LEU A 174 8.54 -0.18 23.40
CA LEU A 174 8.52 0.69 24.59
C LEU A 174 8.11 -0.08 25.85
N VAL A 175 7.25 -1.09 25.71
CA VAL A 175 6.84 -1.96 26.82
C VAL A 175 7.98 -2.88 27.21
N LEU A 176 8.71 -3.41 26.23
CA LEU A 176 9.92 -4.22 26.45
C LEU A 176 11.02 -3.40 27.14
N ASP A 177 11.09 -2.10 26.85
CA ASP A 177 11.98 -1.13 27.52
C ASP A 177 11.50 -0.71 28.93
N GLY A 178 10.47 -1.37 29.47
CA GLY A 178 9.99 -1.17 30.85
C GLY A 178 8.84 -0.18 31.01
N ARG A 179 8.31 0.43 29.94
CA ARG A 179 7.18 1.38 30.02
C ARG A 179 5.83 0.66 29.98
N VAL A 180 5.58 -0.20 30.96
CA VAL A 180 4.37 -1.05 31.03
C VAL A 180 3.07 -0.23 31.12
N THR A 181 3.12 1.01 31.62
CA THR A 181 1.96 1.92 31.68
C THR A 181 1.39 2.28 30.30
N LEU A 182 2.15 2.08 29.22
CA LEU A 182 1.72 2.36 27.84
C LEU A 182 0.93 1.19 27.20
N VAL A 183 0.90 0.01 27.83
CA VAL A 183 0.17 -1.16 27.35
C VAL A 183 -1.28 -0.85 26.95
N PRO A 184 -2.12 -0.18 27.77
CA PRO A 184 -3.51 0.10 27.38
C PRO A 184 -3.61 1.00 26.13
N VAL A 185 -2.72 1.99 25.99
CA VAL A 185 -2.69 2.89 24.83
C VAL A 185 -2.32 2.11 23.56
N ILE A 186 -1.30 1.26 23.64
CA ILE A 186 -0.86 0.43 22.52
C ILE A 186 -1.93 -0.60 22.14
N ALA A 187 -2.60 -1.20 23.13
CA ALA A 187 -3.69 -2.14 22.90
C ALA A 187 -4.88 -1.47 22.20
N ILE A 188 -5.28 -0.27 22.65
CA ILE A 188 -6.34 0.52 21.99
C ILE A 188 -5.93 0.86 20.55
N TRP A 189 -4.68 1.27 20.32
CA TRP A 189 -4.17 1.57 18.99
C TRP A 189 -4.21 0.34 18.07
N PHE A 190 -3.79 -0.81 18.57
CA PHE A 190 -3.83 -2.07 17.84
C PHE A 190 -5.27 -2.49 17.49
N ILE A 191 -6.19 -2.39 18.45
CA ILE A 191 -7.62 -2.66 18.23
C ILE A 191 -8.21 -1.68 17.20
N ALA A 192 -7.85 -0.40 17.27
CA ALA A 192 -8.28 0.61 16.30
C ALA A 192 -7.76 0.29 14.89
N ALA A 193 -6.51 -0.17 14.75
CA ALA A 193 -5.93 -0.58 13.46
C ALA A 193 -6.68 -1.79 12.86
N LEU A 194 -7.02 -2.79 13.68
CA LEU A 194 -7.83 -3.92 13.26
C LEU A 194 -9.25 -3.47 12.88
N GLY A 195 -9.90 -2.68 13.72
CA GLY A 195 -11.23 -2.13 13.45
C GLY A 195 -11.27 -1.34 12.14
N MET A 196 -10.26 -0.51 11.88
CA MET A 196 -10.10 0.22 10.62
C MET A 196 -10.01 -0.72 9.42
N SER A 197 -9.26 -1.82 9.53
CA SER A 197 -9.13 -2.84 8.47
C SER A 197 -10.49 -3.44 8.10
N TYR A 198 -11.26 -3.86 9.10
CA TYR A 198 -12.57 -4.49 8.88
C TYR A 198 -13.61 -3.48 8.40
N LEU A 199 -13.72 -2.31 9.04
CA LEU A 199 -14.65 -1.26 8.67
C LEU A 199 -14.40 -0.79 7.24
N MET A 200 -13.14 -0.54 6.88
CA MET A 200 -12.81 -0.12 5.53
C MET A 200 -13.09 -1.22 4.50
N GLY A 201 -12.88 -2.49 4.84
CA GLY A 201 -13.28 -3.63 4.01
C GLY A 201 -14.80 -3.64 3.71
N ILE A 202 -15.62 -3.45 4.73
CA ILE A 202 -17.08 -3.41 4.62
C ILE A 202 -17.53 -2.18 3.82
N VAL A 203 -17.04 -1.00 4.19
CA VAL A 203 -17.45 0.27 3.57
C VAL A 203 -17.04 0.31 2.10
N THR A 204 -15.81 -0.10 1.77
CA THR A 204 -15.36 -0.15 0.37
C THR A 204 -16.12 -1.18 -0.46
N PHE A 205 -16.60 -2.27 0.14
CA PHE A 205 -17.48 -3.23 -0.53
C PHE A 205 -18.80 -2.58 -0.95
N PHE A 206 -19.43 -1.79 -0.07
CA PHE A 206 -20.64 -1.05 -0.41
C PHE A 206 -20.38 0.12 -1.35
N LEU A 207 -19.21 0.76 -1.26
CA LEU A 207 -18.78 1.81 -2.17
C LEU A 207 -18.74 1.29 -3.62
N LEU A 208 -18.19 0.08 -3.83
CA LEU A 208 -18.17 -0.56 -5.15
C LEU A 208 -19.55 -1.01 -5.65
N ARG A 209 -20.55 -1.10 -4.78
CA ARG A 209 -21.94 -1.37 -5.15
C ARG A 209 -22.71 -0.11 -5.57
N GLY A 210 -22.05 1.05 -5.62
CA GLY A 210 -22.66 2.32 -6.04
C GLY A 210 -23.61 2.92 -5.01
N LYS A 211 -23.55 2.48 -3.74
CA LYS A 211 -24.31 3.14 -2.65
C LYS A 211 -23.66 4.50 -2.34
N ARG A 212 -24.47 5.49 -1.94
CA ARG A 212 -24.01 6.86 -1.63
C ARG A 212 -23.48 7.03 -0.20
N TRP A 213 -24.07 6.35 0.78
CA TRP A 213 -23.67 6.40 2.19
C TRP A 213 -22.21 5.99 2.51
N PRO A 214 -21.54 5.08 1.77
CA PRO A 214 -20.16 4.71 2.07
C PRO A 214 -19.18 5.85 1.89
N ARG A 215 -19.51 6.86 1.06
CA ARG A 215 -18.62 7.99 0.79
C ARG A 215 -18.33 8.84 2.04
N PRO A 216 -19.35 9.41 2.73
CA PRO A 216 -19.09 10.13 3.97
C PRO A 216 -18.44 9.24 5.04
N VAL A 217 -18.73 7.93 5.04
CA VAL A 217 -18.07 7.00 5.97
C VAL A 217 -16.60 6.79 5.64
N VAL A 218 -16.18 6.69 4.37
CA VAL A 218 -14.76 6.65 3.99
C VAL A 218 -14.04 7.92 4.42
N ILE A 219 -14.67 9.09 4.23
CA ILE A 219 -14.10 10.37 4.68
C ILE A 219 -13.93 10.36 6.20
N LEU A 220 -14.98 10.00 6.94
CA LEU A 220 -14.93 9.89 8.40
C LEU A 220 -13.83 8.93 8.87
N LEU A 221 -13.78 7.71 8.32
CA LEU A 221 -12.75 6.73 8.65
C LEU A 221 -11.34 7.24 8.33
N THR A 222 -11.18 8.01 7.25
CA THR A 222 -9.90 8.64 6.91
C THR A 222 -9.50 9.68 7.95
N LEU A 223 -10.43 10.54 8.36
CA LEU A 223 -10.18 11.53 9.41
C LEU A 223 -9.85 10.87 10.74
N VAL A 224 -10.58 9.81 11.13
CA VAL A 224 -10.29 9.03 12.34
C VAL A 224 -8.91 8.38 12.26
N ALA A 225 -8.55 7.77 11.12
CA ALA A 225 -7.22 7.17 10.94
C ALA A 225 -6.11 8.19 11.17
N LEU A 226 -6.22 9.38 10.57
CA LEU A 226 -5.24 10.46 10.74
C LEU A 226 -5.20 11.00 12.18
N ALA A 227 -6.37 11.24 12.77
CA ALA A 227 -6.50 11.78 14.12
C ALA A 227 -5.99 10.82 15.20
N VAL A 228 -6.08 9.51 14.99
CA VAL A 228 -5.53 8.51 15.91
C VAL A 228 -4.04 8.31 15.64
N GLN A 229 -3.66 8.10 14.37
CA GLN A 229 -2.30 7.69 14.04
C GLN A 229 -1.27 8.78 14.27
N LEU A 230 -1.50 10.01 13.79
CA LEU A 230 -0.48 11.06 13.79
C LEU A 230 -0.08 11.45 15.22
N PRO A 231 -1.02 11.68 16.17
CA PRO A 231 -0.65 11.97 17.54
C PRO A 231 0.06 10.80 18.22
N LEU A 232 -0.38 9.55 18.00
CA LEU A 232 0.26 8.39 18.61
C LEU A 232 1.68 8.16 18.07
N CYS A 233 1.90 8.35 16.77
CA CYS A 233 3.24 8.27 16.19
C CYS A 233 4.16 9.36 16.77
N TRP A 234 3.65 10.59 16.90
CA TRP A 234 4.43 11.69 17.49
C TRP A 234 4.76 11.46 18.97
N LEU A 235 3.78 11.02 19.77
CA LEU A 235 3.93 10.88 21.22
C LEU A 235 4.70 9.63 21.65
N LEU A 236 4.58 8.52 20.90
CA LEU A 236 5.17 7.24 21.28
C LEU A 236 6.46 6.93 20.51
N LEU A 237 6.59 7.40 19.27
CA LEU A 237 7.68 7.03 18.37
C LEU A 237 8.52 8.25 17.93
N ASP A 238 8.30 9.41 18.56
CA ASP A 238 8.91 10.70 18.26
C ASP A 238 8.69 11.19 16.82
N GLY A 239 9.34 12.30 16.45
CA GLY A 239 9.28 12.84 15.08
C GLY A 239 9.75 11.85 14.01
N ASP A 240 10.69 10.96 14.37
CA ASP A 240 11.18 9.90 13.51
C ASP A 240 10.06 8.91 13.14
N GLY A 241 9.25 8.49 14.11
CA GLY A 241 8.08 7.64 13.87
C GLY A 241 6.99 8.36 13.09
N LEU A 242 6.76 9.66 13.35
CA LEU A 242 5.79 10.45 12.60
C LEU A 242 6.14 10.53 11.10
N VAL A 243 7.41 10.78 10.76
CA VAL A 243 7.85 10.84 9.36
C VAL A 243 7.78 9.45 8.71
N ARG A 244 8.23 8.41 9.42
CA ARG A 244 8.35 7.05 8.85
C ARG A 244 7.01 6.34 8.69
N ASP A 245 6.13 6.47 9.69
CA ASP A 245 4.89 5.72 9.79
C ASP A 245 3.65 6.60 9.55
N GLY A 246 3.73 7.91 9.86
CA GLY A 246 2.66 8.88 9.61
C GLY A 246 2.60 9.41 8.18
N ALA A 247 3.74 9.72 7.55
CA ALA A 247 3.75 10.25 6.19
C ALA A 247 3.12 9.30 5.15
N PRO A 248 3.40 7.98 5.16
CA PRO A 248 2.71 7.06 4.26
C PRO A 248 1.18 7.06 4.45
N LEU A 249 0.70 7.21 5.69
CA LEU A 249 -0.73 7.30 5.96
C LEU A 249 -1.33 8.59 5.37
N VAL A 250 -0.66 9.73 5.53
CA VAL A 250 -1.11 11.01 4.96
C VAL A 250 -1.21 10.94 3.45
N VAL A 251 -0.20 10.38 2.77
CA VAL A 251 -0.22 10.23 1.31
C VAL A 251 -1.33 9.28 0.86
N THR A 252 -1.52 8.18 1.58
CA THR A 252 -2.59 7.22 1.30
C THR A 252 -3.98 7.85 1.52
N ALA A 253 -4.13 8.67 2.56
CA ALA A 253 -5.34 9.42 2.85
C ALA A 253 -5.66 10.44 1.77
N GLY A 254 -4.66 11.23 1.35
CA GLY A 254 -4.81 12.16 0.22
C GLY A 254 -5.22 11.45 -1.05
N LEU A 255 -4.62 10.31 -1.36
CA LEU A 255 -4.98 9.49 -2.52
C LEU A 255 -6.42 8.95 -2.41
N ALA A 256 -6.84 8.46 -1.25
CA ALA A 256 -8.19 7.94 -1.04
C ALA A 256 -9.25 9.03 -1.24
N LEU A 257 -9.03 10.21 -0.64
CA LEU A 257 -9.93 11.36 -0.75
C LEU A 257 -9.96 11.92 -2.18
N TYR A 258 -8.80 12.07 -2.83
CA TYR A 258 -8.71 12.53 -4.21
C TYR A 258 -9.40 11.57 -5.18
N ALA A 259 -9.20 10.26 -4.99
CA ALA A 259 -9.87 9.24 -5.79
C ALA A 259 -11.38 9.23 -5.58
N LEU A 260 -11.84 9.43 -4.35
CA LEU A 260 -13.27 9.55 -4.04
C LEU A 260 -13.90 10.78 -4.70
N TRP A 261 -13.21 11.92 -4.66
CA TRP A 261 -13.63 13.15 -5.32
C TRP A 261 -13.67 13.01 -6.85
N ARG A 262 -12.63 12.43 -7.46
CA ARG A 262 -12.59 12.17 -8.91
C ARG A 262 -13.67 11.19 -9.36
N ALA A 263 -14.04 10.23 -8.51
CA ALA A 263 -15.12 9.30 -8.78
C ALA A 263 -16.52 9.94 -8.72
N ASP A 264 -16.64 11.18 -8.22
CA ASP A 264 -17.90 11.90 -8.11
C ASP A 264 -18.21 12.77 -9.33
N VAL A 265 -17.19 13.12 -10.13
CA VAL A 265 -17.39 13.89 -11.36
C VAL A 265 -18.15 13.02 -12.37
N PRO A 266 -19.41 13.35 -12.72
CA PRO A 266 -20.18 12.56 -13.66
C PRO A 266 -19.57 12.67 -15.07
N ALA A 267 -19.52 11.53 -15.78
CA ALA A 267 -19.02 11.44 -17.16
C ALA A 267 -19.81 12.29 -18.19
N SER A 268 -20.87 12.98 -17.78
CA SER A 268 -21.61 13.94 -18.60
C SER A 268 -20.87 15.25 -18.85
N ASN A 269 -19.84 15.58 -18.05
CA ASN A 269 -19.07 16.82 -18.19
C ASN A 269 -17.75 16.67 -18.98
N LEU A 270 -17.54 15.53 -19.64
CA LEU A 270 -16.37 15.24 -20.48
C LEU A 270 -16.71 15.13 -21.97
N ARG A 271 -17.82 15.74 -22.41
CA ARG A 271 -18.04 16.10 -23.81
C ARG A 271 -17.89 17.62 -23.92
N VAL A 272 -16.66 18.06 -24.17
CA VAL A 272 -16.35 19.32 -24.85
C VAL A 272 -15.36 18.97 -25.95
#